data_AF-A0A662M6B5-F1
#
_entry.id   AF-A0A662M6B5-F1
#
_cell.length_a   1.000
_cell.length_b   1.000
_cell.length_c   1.000
_cell.angle_alpha   90.00
_cell.angle_beta   90.00
_cell.angle_gamma   90.00
#
_symmetry.space_group_name_H-M   'P 1'
#
loop_
_entity.id
_entity.type
_entity.pdbx_description
1 polymer ?
#
loop_
_entity_poly.entity_id
_entity_poly.type
_entity_poly.pdbx_seq_one_letter_code
_entity_poly.pdbx_strand_id
1 'polypeptide(L)'
;MKVNPIDENDILSEYPLPEDIKRVLEEALPYLQNVNHIAKIIINYNIKTINELKAMIYEILEKNDTLYDIITKTDLKIVLNFAEKH
;
A
#
# COMPACT_ATOMS: atom_id res chain seq x y z
N MET A 1 22.18 0.15 25.66
CA MET A 1 21.19 -0.62 24.87
C MET A 1 21.14 0.01 23.49
N LYS A 2 21.46 -0.73 22.42
CA LYS A 2 21.21 -0.24 21.06
C LYS A 2 19.73 -0.45 20.81
N VAL A 3 18.98 0.64 20.70
CA VAL A 3 17.61 0.59 20.19
C VAL A 3 17.79 0.21 18.72
N ASN A 4 17.45 -1.02 18.35
CA ASN A 4 17.33 -1.32 16.92
C ASN A 4 16.24 -0.37 16.41
N PRO A 5 16.50 0.45 15.38
CA PRO A 5 15.40 1.07 14.67
C PRO A 5 14.50 -0.09 14.25
N ILE A 6 13.20 0.03 14.50
CA ILE A 6 12.23 -0.84 13.87
C ILE A 6 12.53 -0.70 12.39
N ASP A 7 13.14 -1.72 11.82
CA ASP A 7 13.45 -1.75 10.39
C ASP A 7 12.08 -1.68 9.73
N GLU A 8 11.80 -0.63 8.98
CA GLU A 8 10.44 -0.41 8.47
C GLU A 8 9.98 -1.56 7.54
N ASN A 9 10.93 -2.36 7.06
CA ASN A 9 10.74 -3.64 6.39
C ASN A 9 10.06 -4.71 7.27
N ASP A 10 10.16 -4.62 8.59
CA ASP A 10 9.57 -5.56 9.54
C ASP A 10 8.03 -5.44 9.54
N ILE A 11 7.50 -4.22 9.30
CA ILE A 11 6.05 -3.95 9.32
C ILE A 11 5.32 -4.66 8.16
N LEU A 12 5.96 -4.75 6.99
CA LEU A 12 5.38 -5.42 5.81
C LEU A 12 5.57 -6.95 5.83
N SER A 13 6.48 -7.44 6.67
CA SER A 13 6.75 -8.87 6.83
C SER A 13 5.56 -9.63 7.44
N GLU A 14 4.77 -8.96 8.29
CA GLU A 14 3.59 -9.52 8.97
C GLU A 14 2.39 -9.74 8.03
N TYR A 15 2.38 -9.07 6.87
CA TYR A 15 1.28 -9.14 5.92
C TYR A 15 1.50 -10.25 4.88
N PRO A 16 0.47 -11.10 4.60
CA PRO A 16 0.54 -12.16 3.60
C PRO A 16 0.37 -11.59 2.18
N LEU A 17 1.23 -10.63 1.81
CA LEU A 17 1.23 -9.97 0.50
C LEU A 17 2.20 -10.66 -0.47
N PRO A 18 1.88 -10.68 -1.78
CA PRO A 18 2.84 -11.06 -2.82
C PRO A 18 4.12 -10.22 -2.78
N GLU A 19 5.26 -10.83 -3.13
CA GLU A 19 6.57 -10.17 -3.08
C GLU A 19 6.62 -8.89 -3.91
N ASP A 20 6.05 -8.90 -5.11
CA ASP A 20 6.00 -7.73 -6.00
C ASP A 20 5.22 -6.57 -5.37
N ILE A 21 4.13 -6.87 -4.66
CA ILE A 21 3.33 -5.87 -3.95
C ILE A 21 4.07 -5.35 -2.72
N LYS A 22 4.79 -6.23 -2.00
CA LYS A 22 5.63 -5.82 -0.87
C LYS A 22 6.70 -4.84 -1.33
N ARG A 23 7.40 -5.11 -2.44
CA ARG A 23 8.40 -4.20 -3.00
C ARG A 23 7.82 -2.83 -3.34
N VAL A 24 6.65 -2.78 -3.98
CA VAL A 24 5.96 -1.51 -4.26
C VAL A 24 5.64 -0.75 -2.97
N LEU A 25 5.16 -1.44 -1.93
CA LEU A 25 4.87 -0.80 -0.64
C LEU A 25 6.13 -0.35 0.10
N GLU A 26 7.23 -1.11 0.03
CA GLU A 26 8.54 -0.76 0.60
C GLU A 26 9.09 0.51 -0.07
N GLU A 27 9.00 0.62 -1.40
CA GLU A 27 9.41 1.83 -2.12
C GLU A 27 8.52 3.03 -1.82
N ALA A 28 7.21 2.80 -1.64
CA ALA A 28 6.27 3.84 -1.29
C ALA A 28 6.38 4.27 0.19
N LEU A 29 6.88 3.41 1.08
CA LEU A 29 6.84 3.55 2.53
C LEU A 29 7.29 4.92 3.06
N PRO A 30 8.39 5.55 2.58
CA PRO A 30 8.82 6.87 3.04
C PRO A 30 7.82 8.00 2.78
N TYR A 31 6.85 7.77 1.89
CA TYR A 31 5.85 8.75 1.46
C TYR A 31 4.45 8.46 2.02
N LEU A 32 4.23 7.25 2.55
CA LEU A 32 2.92 6.85 3.08
C LEU A 32 2.71 7.42 4.47
N GLN A 33 1.53 7.97 4.72
CA GLN A 33 1.14 8.35 6.07
C GLN A 33 0.61 7.17 6.88
N ASN A 34 -0.01 6.17 6.25
CA ASN A 34 -0.59 5.03 6.94
C ASN A 34 -0.42 3.70 6.20
N VAL A 35 0.81 3.18 6.19
CA VAL A 35 1.14 1.91 5.52
C VAL A 35 0.31 0.71 6.02
N ASN A 36 0.02 0.66 7.33
CA ASN A 36 -0.78 -0.42 7.91
C ASN A 36 -2.22 -0.42 7.39
N HIS A 37 -2.82 0.75 7.20
CA HIS A 37 -4.15 0.87 6.62
C HIS A 37 -4.13 0.40 5.16
N ILE A 38 -3.15 0.86 4.37
CA ILE A 38 -3.02 0.49 2.96
C ILE A 38 -2.82 -1.01 2.79
N ALA A 39 -1.93 -1.64 3.57
CA ALA A 39 -1.73 -3.08 3.55
C ALA A 39 -3.02 -3.85 3.86
N LYS A 40 -3.81 -3.39 4.84
CA LYS A 40 -5.12 -3.98 5.16
C LYS A 40 -6.13 -3.85 4.02
N ILE A 41 -6.16 -2.71 3.32
CA ILE A 41 -7.02 -2.56 2.13
C ILE A 41 -6.62 -3.60 1.08
N ILE A 42 -5.34 -3.71 0.77
CA ILE A 42 -4.84 -4.64 -0.25
C ILE A 42 -5.19 -6.09 0.11
N ILE A 43 -5.07 -6.48 1.38
CA ILE A 43 -5.46 -7.81 1.87
C ILE A 43 -6.97 -8.02 1.78
N ASN A 44 -7.78 -7.03 2.17
CA ASN A 44 -9.25 -7.13 2.13
C ASN A 44 -9.77 -7.32 0.71
N TYR A 45 -9.12 -6.71 -0.28
CA TYR A 45 -9.43 -6.91 -1.70
C TYR A 45 -8.78 -8.17 -2.28
N ASN A 46 -8.04 -8.95 -1.48
CA ASN A 46 -7.36 -10.19 -1.88
C ASN A 46 -6.48 -10.00 -3.13
N ILE A 47 -5.77 -8.89 -3.20
CA ILE A 47 -4.94 -8.51 -4.35
C ILE A 47 -3.71 -9.43 -4.42
N LYS A 48 -3.47 -10.02 -5.59
CA LYS A 48 -2.36 -10.96 -5.81
C LYS A 48 -1.33 -10.48 -6.81
N THR A 49 -1.67 -9.48 -7.62
CA THR A 49 -0.80 -8.96 -8.69
C THR A 49 -0.75 -7.43 -8.69
N ILE A 50 0.30 -6.87 -9.28
CA ILE A 50 0.43 -5.41 -9.48
C ILE A 50 -0.73 -4.86 -10.32
N ASN A 51 -1.23 -5.61 -11.30
CA ASN A 51 -2.35 -5.14 -12.13
C ASN A 51 -3.66 -5.07 -11.34
N GLU A 52 -3.92 -6.04 -10.48
CA GLU A 52 -5.07 -6.00 -9.56
C GLU A 52 -4.93 -4.85 -8.55
N LEU A 53 -3.71 -4.58 -8.06
CA LEU A 53 -3.42 -3.45 -7.18
C LEU A 53 -3.80 -2.13 -7.86
N LYS A 54 -3.33 -1.94 -9.10
CA LYS A 54 -3.66 -0.75 -9.90
C LYS A 54 -5.16 -0.62 -10.12
N ALA A 55 -5.83 -1.69 -10.57
CA ALA A 55 -7.26 -1.69 -10.81
C ALA A 55 -8.08 -1.35 -9.55
N MET A 56 -7.71 -1.92 -8.40
CA MET A 56 -8.36 -1.62 -7.12
C MET A 56 -8.18 -0.15 -6.73
N ILE A 57 -6.99 0.41 -6.90
CA ILE A 57 -6.76 1.84 -6.59
C ILE A 57 -7.59 2.73 -7.53
N TYR A 58 -7.63 2.44 -8.83
CA TYR A 58 -8.47 3.17 -9.77
C TYR A 58 -9.94 3.12 -9.37
N GLU A 59 -10.46 1.94 -9.02
CA GLU A 59 -11.84 1.78 -8.57
C GLU A 59 -12.15 2.63 -7.32
N ILE A 60 -11.25 2.63 -6.32
CA ILE A 60 -11.41 3.43 -5.11
C ILE A 60 -11.40 4.93 -5.41
N LEU A 61 -10.52 5.37 -6.32
CA LEU A 61 -10.37 6.79 -6.66
C LEU A 61 -11.51 7.29 -7.55
N GLU A 62 -12.01 6.46 -8.47
CA GLU A 62 -13.11 6.80 -9.39
C GLU A 62 -14.46 6.87 -8.69
N LYS A 63 -14.72 5.99 -7.72
CA LYS A 63 -16.05 5.88 -7.10
C LYS A 63 -16.49 7.12 -6.32
N ASN A 64 -15.64 8.16 -6.20
CA ASN A 64 -15.86 9.34 -5.37
C ASN A 64 -16.40 8.98 -3.98
N ASP A 65 -16.00 7.78 -3.52
CA ASP A 65 -16.64 7.09 -2.41
C ASP A 65 -16.22 7.76 -1.11
N THR A 66 -17.16 8.02 -0.22
CA THR A 66 -16.87 8.60 1.10
C THR A 66 -16.24 7.58 2.05
N LEU A 67 -16.13 6.31 1.63
CA LEU A 67 -15.55 5.23 2.43
C LEU A 67 -14.10 5.51 2.88
N TYR A 68 -13.32 6.19 2.04
CA TYR A 68 -11.92 6.50 2.33
C TYR A 68 -11.70 7.99 2.47
N ASP A 69 -11.02 8.37 3.55
CA ASP A 69 -10.61 9.74 3.80
C ASP A 69 -9.56 10.23 2.78
N ILE A 70 -9.26 11.53 2.84
CA ILE A 70 -8.34 12.18 1.91
C ILE A 70 -6.89 11.69 2.05
N ILE A 71 -6.48 11.28 3.26
CA ILE A 71 -5.12 10.78 3.53
C ILE A 71 -4.97 9.42 2.86
N THR A 72 -5.92 8.50 3.09
CA THR A 72 -5.94 7.17 2.48
C THR A 72 -5.96 7.27 0.96
N LYS A 73 -6.77 8.17 0.38
CA LYS A 73 -6.79 8.40 -1.08
C LYS A 73 -5.44 8.93 -1.60
N THR A 74 -4.75 9.76 -0.81
CA THR A 74 -3.42 10.27 -1.18
C THR A 74 -2.37 9.16 -1.13
N ASP A 75 -2.37 8.36 -0.06
CA ASP A 75 -1.51 7.20 0.08
C ASP A 75 -1.72 6.18 -1.05
N LEU A 76 -2.98 5.90 -1.43
CA LEU A 76 -3.28 5.03 -2.58
C LEU A 76 -2.74 5.60 -3.90
N LYS A 77 -2.80 6.92 -4.13
CA LYS A 77 -2.20 7.55 -5.32
C LYS A 77 -0.68 7.42 -5.34
N ILE A 78 -0.04 7.52 -4.18
CA ILE A 78 1.40 7.29 -4.03
C ILE A 78 1.71 5.85 -4.43
N VAL A 79 1.01 4.87 -3.83
CA VAL A 79 1.18 3.44 -4.18
C VAL A 79 0.97 3.19 -5.67
N LEU A 80 -0.05 3.80 -6.28
CA LEU A 80 -0.31 3.69 -7.72
C LEU A 80 0.88 4.17 -8.55
N ASN A 81 1.45 5.33 -8.21
CA ASN A 81 2.61 5.87 -8.92
C ASN A 81 3.86 4.98 -8.83
N PHE A 82 4.02 4.23 -7.73
CA PHE A 82 5.08 3.21 -7.65
C PHE A 82 4.71 1.94 -8.41
N ALA A 83 3.47 1.46 -8.30
CA ALA A 83 2.97 0.29 -9.03
C ALA A 83 2.96 0.46 -10.57
N GLU A 84 3.00 1.69 -11.09
CA GLU A 84 3.12 1.98 -12.52
C GLU A 84 4.57 1.93 -13.03
N LYS A 85 5.56 2.01 -12.14
CA LYS A 85 6.99 1.92 -12.49
C LYS A 85 7.52 0.48 -12.54
N HIS A 86 6.76 -0.46 -11.97
CA HIS A 86 7.01 -1.91 -11.98
C HIS A 86 6.11 -2.59 -13.03
#